data_AF-A0A8X8B911-F1
#
_entry.id   AF-A0A8X8B911-F1
#
_cell.length_a   1.000
_cell.length_b   1.000
_cell.length_c   1.000
_cell.angle_alpha   90.00
_cell.angle_beta   90.00
_cell.angle_gamma   90.00
#
_symmetry.space_group_name_H-M   'P 1'
#
loop_
_entity.id
_entity.type
_entity.pdbx_description
1 polymer ?
#
loop_
_entity_poly.entity_id
_entity_poly.type
_entity_poly.pdbx_seq_one_letter_code
_entity_poly.pdbx_strand_id
1 'polypeptide(L)'
;MNVLLSLTETLHLSPQKISDSDLSDTETTLAHMKSIGFKLDWLEKKLGEIKEKKAKEKAGKIKIQNTEEKLKEMKQKCSDLEAQLETEKAKVLAESAPLLLSDDDDVF
;
A
#
# COMPACT_ATOMS: atom_id res chain seq x y z
N MET A 1 15.79 22.21 -29.16
CA MET A 1 15.57 22.34 -27.71
C MET A 1 16.92 22.33 -27.02
N ASN A 2 17.12 23.13 -25.97
CA ASN A 2 18.41 23.18 -25.25
C ASN A 2 18.50 22.01 -24.27
N VAL A 3 19.55 21.20 -24.37
CA VAL A 3 19.77 20.00 -23.52
C VAL A 3 19.78 20.34 -22.02
N LEU A 4 20.34 21.50 -21.66
CA LEU A 4 20.33 21.96 -20.27
C LEU A 4 18.91 22.31 -19.81
N LEU A 5 18.11 22.92 -20.67
CA LEU A 5 16.73 23.28 -20.36
C LEU A 5 15.89 22.01 -20.12
N SER A 6 16.01 21.01 -20.99
CA SER A 6 15.31 19.73 -20.82
C SER A 6 15.71 19.01 -19.53
N LEU A 7 17.00 19.03 -19.16
CA LEU A 7 17.46 18.47 -17.88
C LEU A 7 16.82 19.20 -16.69
N THR A 8 16.80 20.53 -16.72
CA THR A 8 16.22 21.31 -15.63
C THR A 8 14.72 21.12 -15.49
N GLU A 9 14.00 21.01 -16.61
CA GLU A 9 12.56 20.73 -16.63
C GLU A 9 12.27 19.34 -16.05
N THR A 10 12.98 18.31 -16.51
CA THR A 10 12.81 16.93 -16.00
C THR A 10 13.07 16.86 -14.49
N LEU A 11 14.12 17.51 -14.00
CA LEU A 11 14.46 17.52 -12.58
C LEU A 11 13.57 18.44 -11.73
N HIS A 12 12.73 19.28 -12.36
CA HIS A 12 11.70 20.05 -11.68
C HIS A 12 10.41 19.25 -11.48
N LEU A 13 10.26 18.11 -12.15
CA LEU A 13 9.11 17.23 -11.97
C LEU A 13 9.15 16.52 -10.61
N SER A 14 7.98 16.11 -10.14
CA SER A 14 7.86 15.25 -8.96
C SER A 14 8.55 13.90 -9.22
N PRO A 15 9.25 13.30 -8.23
CA PRO A 15 9.87 11.98 -8.36
C PRO A 15 8.91 10.87 -8.85
N GLN A 16 7.62 11.03 -8.58
CA GLN A 16 6.55 10.15 -9.06
C GLN A 16 6.29 10.22 -10.56
N LYS A 17 6.50 11.40 -11.16
CA LYS A 17 6.19 11.66 -12.56
C LYS A 17 7.34 11.30 -13.49
N ILE A 18 8.56 11.23 -12.96
CA ILE A 18 9.76 10.89 -13.73
C ILE A 18 9.82 9.37 -13.88
N SER A 19 9.83 8.86 -15.10
CA SER A 19 9.95 7.42 -15.35
C SER A 19 11.37 6.91 -15.02
N ASP A 20 11.55 5.60 -14.86
CA ASP A 20 12.89 5.04 -14.63
C ASP A 20 13.79 5.20 -15.88
N SER A 21 13.21 5.23 -17.09
CA SER A 21 13.91 5.52 -18.34
C SER A 21 14.35 6.99 -18.44
N ASP A 22 13.45 7.95 -18.15
CA ASP A 22 13.80 9.39 -18.17
C ASP A 22 14.97 9.68 -17.23
N LEU A 23 15.04 8.95 -16.12
CA LEU A 23 16.04 9.10 -15.10
C LEU A 23 17.40 8.54 -15.55
N SER A 24 17.40 7.42 -16.26
CA SER A 24 18.58 6.86 -16.93
C SER A 24 19.09 7.78 -18.06
N ASP A 25 18.17 8.31 -18.87
CA ASP A 25 18.51 9.23 -19.96
C ASP A 25 19.08 10.55 -19.43
N THR A 26 18.53 11.04 -18.32
CA THR A 26 19.06 12.21 -17.60
C THR A 26 20.47 11.97 -17.07
N GLU A 27 20.74 10.78 -16.53
CA GLU A 27 22.05 10.39 -15.99
C GLU A 27 23.12 10.28 -17.09
N THR A 28 22.79 9.64 -18.21
CA THR A 28 23.68 9.54 -19.38
C THR A 28 23.98 10.91 -19.99
N THR A 29 22.97 11.77 -20.09
CA THR A 29 23.13 13.15 -20.57
C THR A 29 24.02 13.99 -19.65
N LEU A 30 23.83 13.88 -18.33
CA LEU A 30 24.68 14.58 -17.35
C LEU A 30 26.13 14.11 -17.43
N ALA A 31 26.37 12.81 -17.53
CA ALA A 31 27.70 12.25 -17.69
C ALA A 31 28.39 12.77 -18.96
N HIS A 32 27.67 12.81 -20.08
CA HIS A 32 28.17 13.37 -21.33
C HIS A 32 28.52 14.86 -21.20
N MET A 33 27.64 15.67 -20.62
CA MET A 33 27.89 17.11 -20.45
C MET A 33 29.07 17.39 -19.50
N LYS A 34 29.25 16.56 -18.46
CA LYS A 34 30.41 16.64 -17.58
C LYS A 34 31.70 16.30 -18.32
N SER A 35 31.66 15.30 -19.20
CA SER A 35 32.83 14.87 -19.99
C SER A 35 33.35 15.95 -20.94
N ILE A 36 32.46 16.81 -21.44
CA ILE A 36 32.80 17.96 -22.30
C ILE A 36 33.11 19.25 -21.50
N GLY A 37 33.23 19.15 -20.17
CA GLY A 37 33.71 20.23 -19.30
C GLY A 37 32.64 21.09 -18.60
N PHE A 38 31.35 20.73 -18.69
CA PHE A 38 30.33 21.45 -17.91
C PHE A 38 30.40 21.08 -16.43
N LYS A 39 30.29 22.10 -15.56
CA LYS A 39 30.22 21.91 -14.12
C LYS A 39 28.75 21.77 -13.67
N LEU A 40 28.29 20.53 -13.53
CA LEU A 40 26.89 20.19 -13.27
C LEU A 40 26.69 19.46 -11.93
N ASP A 41 27.60 19.63 -10.97
CA ASP A 41 27.57 18.93 -9.67
C ASP A 41 26.23 19.11 -8.91
N TRP A 42 25.61 20.29 -9.06
CA TRP A 42 24.32 20.60 -8.44
C TRP A 42 23.16 19.81 -9.06
N LEU A 43 23.21 19.49 -10.36
CA LEU A 43 22.22 18.65 -11.04
C LEU A 43 22.40 17.19 -10.66
N GLU A 44 23.65 16.73 -10.54
CA GLU A 44 23.95 15.37 -10.06
C GLU A 44 23.40 15.15 -8.65
N LYS A 45 23.63 16.11 -7.74
CA LYS A 45 23.06 16.07 -6.38
C LYS A 45 21.54 16.00 -6.43
N LYS A 46 20.90 16.86 -7.22
CA LYS A 46 19.43 16.89 -7.34
C LYS A 46 18.88 15.57 -7.91
N LEU A 47 19.55 14.97 -8.89
CA LEU A 47 19.18 13.66 -9.43
C LEU A 47 19.27 12.58 -8.35
N GLY A 48 20.32 12.61 -7.51
CA GLY A 48 20.46 11.72 -6.36
C GLY A 48 19.30 11.83 -5.36
N GLU A 49 18.90 13.05 -5.00
CA GLU A 49 17.76 13.30 -4.12
C GLU A 49 16.44 12.77 -4.69
N ILE A 50 16.24 12.88 -6.01
CA ILE A 50 15.06 12.33 -6.70
C ILE A 50 15.06 10.80 -6.64
N LYS A 51 16.21 10.15 -6.93
CA LYS A 51 16.36 8.68 -6.84
C LYS A 51 16.03 8.19 -5.43
N GLU A 52 16.57 8.85 -4.41
CA GLU A 52 16.33 8.49 -3.01
C GLU A 52 14.84 8.63 -2.62
N LYS A 53 14.21 9.76 -2.97
CA LYS A 53 12.78 9.97 -2.72
C LYS A 53 11.91 8.90 -3.39
N LYS A 54 12.20 8.57 -4.65
CA LYS A 54 11.47 7.54 -5.40
C LYS A 54 11.65 6.15 -4.77
N ALA A 55 12.84 5.82 -4.29
CA ALA A 55 13.09 4.56 -3.59
C ALA A 55 12.29 4.47 -2.27
N LYS A 56 12.32 5.54 -1.47
CA LYS A 56 11.54 5.63 -0.21
C LYS A 56 10.04 5.50 -0.47
N GLU A 57 9.55 6.11 -1.54
CA GLU A 57 8.15 6.02 -1.94
C GLU A 57 7.76 4.60 -2.37
N LYS A 58 8.54 3.96 -3.25
CA LYS A 58 8.32 2.56 -3.66
C LYS A 58 8.27 1.65 -2.43
N ALA A 59 9.22 1.80 -1.49
CA ALA A 59 9.23 1.07 -0.23
C ALA A 59 7.99 1.37 0.64
N GLY A 60 7.57 2.63 0.72
CA GLY A 60 6.35 3.04 1.43
C GLY A 60 5.10 2.40 0.84
N LYS A 61 4.96 2.37 -0.48
CA LYS A 61 3.84 1.74 -1.18
C LYS A 61 3.75 0.24 -0.91
N ILE A 62 4.89 -0.46 -0.95
CA ILE A 62 4.96 -1.89 -0.61
C ILE A 62 4.52 -2.12 0.85
N LYS A 63 4.99 -1.28 1.78
CA LYS A 63 4.58 -1.36 3.18
C LYS A 63 3.07 -1.15 3.36
N ILE A 64 2.50 -0.15 2.69
CA ILE A 64 1.05 0.12 2.71
C ILE A 64 0.27 -1.11 2.22
N GLN A 65 0.62 -1.65 1.05
CA GLN A 65 -0.06 -2.82 0.48
C GLN A 65 -0.02 -4.03 1.41
N ASN A 66 1.15 -4.33 2.01
CA ASN A 66 1.29 -5.42 2.97
C ASN A 66 0.44 -5.18 4.24
N THR A 67 0.37 -3.93 4.73
CA THR A 67 -0.49 -3.61 5.88
C THR A 67 -1.98 -3.69 5.56
N GLU A 68 -2.39 -3.30 4.35
CA GLU A 68 -3.78 -3.42 3.89
C GLU A 68 -4.21 -4.89 3.78
N GLU A 69 -3.34 -5.76 3.26
CA GLU A 69 -3.59 -7.19 3.17
C GLU A 69 -3.77 -7.84 4.55
N LYS A 70 -2.86 -7.54 5.48
CA LYS A 70 -2.96 -7.99 6.89
C LYS A 70 -4.24 -7.50 7.57
N LEU A 71 -4.62 -6.24 7.32
CA LEU A 71 -5.86 -5.69 7.86
C LEU A 71 -7.09 -6.42 7.32
N LYS A 72 -7.10 -6.74 6.02
CA LYS A 72 -8.18 -7.51 5.38
C LYS A 72 -8.28 -8.92 5.97
N GLU A 73 -7.16 -9.59 6.17
CA GLU A 73 -7.11 -10.92 6.79
C GLU A 73 -7.66 -10.89 8.23
N MET A 74 -7.24 -9.92 9.04
CA MET A 74 -7.73 -9.77 10.42
C MET A 74 -9.23 -9.46 10.45
N LYS A 75 -9.71 -8.59 9.55
CA LYS A 75 -11.14 -8.27 9.44
C LYS A 75 -11.96 -9.52 9.15
N GLN A 76 -11.50 -10.38 8.24
CA GLN A 76 -12.17 -11.65 7.94
C GLN A 76 -12.23 -12.55 9.19
N LYS A 77 -11.10 -12.74 9.88
CA LYS A 77 -11.05 -13.55 11.10
C LYS A 77 -11.99 -13.02 12.19
N CYS A 78 -12.10 -11.70 12.35
CA CYS A 78 -13.05 -11.10 13.29
C CYS A 78 -14.50 -11.45 12.93
N SER A 79 -14.89 -11.34 11.65
CA SER A 79 -16.23 -11.71 11.20
C SER A 79 -16.53 -13.20 11.40
N ASP A 80 -15.55 -14.08 11.17
CA ASP A 80 -15.72 -15.52 11.38
C ASP A 80 -15.94 -15.86 12.87
N LEU A 81 -15.21 -15.17 13.77
CA LEU A 81 -15.37 -15.33 15.22
C LEU A 81 -16.70 -14.75 15.72
N GLU A 82 -17.14 -13.62 15.17
CA GLU A 82 -18.44 -13.02 15.49
C GLU A 82 -19.60 -13.95 15.09
N ALA A 83 -19.52 -14.58 13.92
CA ALA A 83 -20.50 -15.59 13.50
C ALA A 83 -20.52 -16.79 14.45
N GLN A 84 -19.35 -17.31 14.84
CA GLN A 84 -19.26 -18.42 15.81
C GLN A 84 -19.90 -18.05 17.15
N LEU A 85 -19.63 -16.84 17.65
CA LEU A 85 -20.20 -16.35 18.92
C LEU A 85 -21.73 -16.24 18.85
N GLU A 86 -22.28 -15.71 17.77
CA GLU A 86 -23.75 -15.65 17.59
C GLU A 86 -24.38 -17.04 17.47
N THR A 87 -23.73 -17.99 16.77
CA THR A 87 -24.23 -19.37 16.73
C THR A 87 -24.24 -20.03 18.10
N GLU A 88 -23.22 -19.81 18.91
CA GLU A 88 -23.13 -20.42 20.24
C GLU A 88 -24.15 -19.81 21.21
N LYS A 89 -24.36 -18.49 21.16
CA LYS A 89 -25.44 -17.82 21.90
C LYS A 89 -26.81 -18.41 21.54
N ALA A 90 -27.09 -18.63 20.25
CA ALA A 90 -28.35 -19.19 19.81
C ALA A 90 -28.58 -20.61 20.34
N LYS A 91 -27.54 -21.45 20.40
CA LYS A 91 -27.62 -22.79 20.99
C LYS A 91 -27.91 -22.75 22.49
N VAL A 92 -27.17 -21.91 23.24
CA VAL A 92 -27.38 -21.75 24.69
C VAL A 92 -28.81 -21.29 24.98
N LEU A 93 -29.36 -20.37 24.19
CA LEU A 93 -30.75 -19.92 24.33
C LEU A 93 -31.76 -21.04 24.01
N ALA A 94 -31.48 -21.90 23.03
CA ALA A 94 -32.34 -23.04 22.68
C ALA A 94 -32.35 -24.12 23.76
N GLU A 95 -31.20 -24.43 24.37
CA GLU A 95 -31.09 -25.42 25.47
C GLU A 95 -31.69 -24.91 26.79
N SER A 96 -31.68 -23.60 27.01
CA SER A 96 -32.29 -22.94 28.18
C SER A 96 -33.81 -22.79 28.07
N ALA A 97 -34.41 -23.04 26.90
CA ALA A 97 -35.85 -22.92 26.73
C ALA A 97 -36.55 -24.01 27.56
N PRO A 98 -37.51 -23.67 28.45
CA PRO A 98 -38.21 -24.66 29.24
C PRO A 98 -38.91 -25.65 28.30
N LEU A 99 -38.66 -26.95 28.49
CA LEU A 99 -39.42 -28.01 27.85
C LEU A 99 -40.89 -27.77 28.22
N LEU A 100 -41.72 -27.42 27.24
CA LEU A 100 -43.16 -27.46 27.41
C LEU A 100 -43.52 -28.94 27.65
N LEU A 101 -43.67 -29.30 28.92
CA LEU A 101 -44.39 -30.50 29.32
C LEU A 101 -45.82 -30.24 28.84
N SER A 102 -46.14 -30.77 27.67
CA SER A 102 -47.52 -31.06 27.31
C SER A 102 -47.97 -32.09 28.34
N ASP A 103 -48.51 -31.63 29.47
CA ASP A 103 -49.38 -32.47 30.28
C ASP A 103 -50.56 -32.83 29.37
N ASP A 104 -50.43 -33.99 28.72
CA ASP A 104 -51.55 -34.73 28.15
C ASP A 104 -52.44 -35.17 29.34
N ASP A 105 -53.22 -34.23 29.89
CA ASP A 105 -54.36 -34.54 30.73
C ASP A 105 -55.52 -35.00 29.84
N ASP A 106 -55.37 -36.19 29.27
CA ASP A 106 -56.46 -37.04 28.80
C ASP A 106 -56.78 -38.05 29.92
N VAL A 107 -57.74 -37.72 30.79
CA VAL A 107 -58.49 -38.73 31.57
C VAL A 107 -59.97 -38.37 31.60
N PHE A 108 -60.72 -39.19 30.88
CA PHE A 108 -62.17 -39.49 30.86
C PHE A 108 -63.06 -38.98 32.01
#